data_AF-A0A5J4UCX5-F1
#
_entry.id   AF-A0A5J4UCX5-F1
#
_cell.length_a   1.000
_cell.length_b   1.000
_cell.length_c   1.000
_cell.angle_alpha   90.00
_cell.angle_beta   90.00
_cell.angle_gamma   90.00
#
_symmetry.space_group_name_H-M   'P 1'
#
loop_
_entity.id
_entity.type
_entity.pdbx_description
1 polymer ?
#
loop_
_entity_poly.entity_id
_entity_poly.type
_entity_poly.pdbx_seq_one_letter_code
_entity_poly.pdbx_strand_id
1 'polypeptide(L)'
;MTTDAAPSGWGSPLEREPEMIAIAQGTCNKRQVKLSSNSREIKAIIKGQRSFAKTLKNLRVQSLAIRNDNSTAVCSIRKWRASISLIKEINQVYQTTEKLGIQIQINHLPSVKNEIADTLSRLSRAGDYKLKEKIFRQTCLQMNLNQTIDLFSQRFNNLLPRFMSTVRGHGEIAIDSLNQTWKKDLP
;
A
#
# COMPACT_ATOMS: atom_id res chain seq x y z
N MET A 1 -11.62 -9.34 -2.89
CA MET A 1 -10.46 -8.59 -2.36
C MET A 1 -10.22 -9.02 -0.93
N THR A 2 -9.02 -9.47 -0.61
CA THR A 2 -8.60 -9.66 0.80
C THR A 2 -7.64 -8.53 1.19
N THR A 3 -7.47 -8.30 2.48
CA THR A 3 -6.67 -7.18 2.99
C THR A 3 -6.02 -7.57 4.31
N ASP A 4 -4.83 -7.05 4.55
CA ASP A 4 -4.13 -7.14 5.81
C ASP A 4 -3.23 -5.92 6.04
N ALA A 5 -2.96 -5.59 7.31
CA ALA A 5 -2.05 -4.53 7.68
C ALA A 5 -1.08 -4.91 8.81
N ALA A 6 0.21 -4.80 8.52
CA ALA A 6 1.29 -4.90 9.49
C ALA A 6 1.88 -3.52 9.83
N PRO A 7 2.73 -3.42 10.87
CA PRO A 7 3.52 -2.22 11.09
C PRO A 7 4.44 -1.87 9.91
N SER A 8 4.92 -2.88 9.17
CA SER A 8 5.75 -2.72 7.97
C SER A 8 4.97 -2.15 6.78
N GLY A 9 3.74 -2.59 6.58
CA GLY A 9 3.01 -2.27 5.36
C GLY A 9 1.58 -2.77 5.36
N TRP A 10 0.99 -2.80 4.17
CA TRP A 10 -0.34 -3.31 3.92
C TRP A 10 -0.33 -4.10 2.62
N GLY A 11 -1.16 -5.13 2.57
CA GLY A 11 -1.30 -6.02 1.42
C GLY A 11 -2.76 -6.19 1.05
N SER A 12 -3.05 -6.28 -0.24
CA SER A 12 -4.38 -6.56 -0.74
C SER A 12 -4.31 -7.27 -2.09
N PRO A 13 -4.55 -8.59 -2.14
CA PRO A 13 -4.82 -9.28 -3.39
C PRO A 13 -6.29 -9.09 -3.81
N LEU A 14 -6.48 -8.96 -5.12
CA LEU A 14 -7.79 -8.95 -5.78
C LEU A 14 -7.94 -10.22 -6.60
N GLU A 15 -8.94 -11.01 -6.24
CA GLU A 15 -9.25 -12.28 -6.87
C GLU A 15 -10.67 -12.26 -7.43
N ARG A 16 -10.87 -12.96 -8.54
CA ARG A 16 -12.16 -13.39 -9.08
C ARG A 16 -12.08 -14.90 -9.21
N GLU A 17 -12.66 -15.59 -8.23
CA GLU A 17 -12.42 -17.02 -8.01
C GLU A 17 -12.43 -17.84 -9.32
N PRO A 18 -11.39 -18.66 -9.57
CA PRO A 18 -10.18 -18.91 -8.76
C PRO A 18 -8.96 -18.03 -9.14
N GLU A 19 -9.13 -17.01 -10.00
CA GLU A 19 -8.03 -16.28 -10.61
C GLU A 19 -7.62 -15.02 -9.82
N MET A 20 -6.30 -14.87 -9.61
CA MET A 20 -5.72 -13.64 -9.08
C MET A 20 -5.66 -12.58 -10.19
N ILE A 21 -6.45 -11.51 -10.06
CA ILE A 21 -6.54 -10.45 -11.07
C ILE A 21 -5.42 -9.43 -10.89
N ALA A 22 -5.19 -9.01 -9.65
CA ALA A 22 -4.25 -7.94 -9.35
C ALA A 22 -3.79 -8.00 -7.90
N ILE A 23 -2.59 -7.47 -7.66
CA ILE A 23 -2.03 -7.34 -6.31
C ILE A 23 -1.70 -5.88 -6.05
N ALA A 24 -2.08 -5.40 -4.88
CA ALA A 24 -1.69 -4.10 -4.37
C ALA A 24 -1.02 -4.28 -3.01
N GLN A 25 0.06 -3.55 -2.79
CA GLN A 25 0.75 -3.50 -1.51
C GLN A 25 1.42 -2.15 -1.34
N GLY A 26 1.87 -1.85 -0.12
CA GLY A 26 2.74 -0.71 0.11
C GLY A 26 3.19 -0.59 1.56
N THR A 27 4.08 0.36 1.78
CA THR A 27 4.79 0.51 3.05
C THR A 27 4.11 1.49 3.99
N CYS A 28 4.32 1.27 5.28
CA CYS A 28 3.78 2.09 6.35
C CYS A 28 4.82 3.13 6.78
N ASN A 29 4.45 4.41 6.76
CA ASN A 29 5.31 5.47 7.28
C ASN A 29 5.28 5.57 8.81
N LYS A 30 6.20 6.34 9.41
CA LYS A 30 6.31 6.52 10.87
C LYS A 30 5.00 6.92 11.57
N ARG A 31 4.10 7.66 10.89
CA ARG A 31 2.79 8.03 11.45
C ARG A 31 1.81 6.85 11.40
N GLN A 32 1.84 6.08 10.32
CA GLN A 32 1.00 4.89 10.13
C GLN A 32 1.38 3.75 11.07
N VAL A 33 2.67 3.57 11.36
CA VAL A 33 3.16 2.59 12.35
C VAL A 33 2.56 2.83 13.73
N LYS A 34 2.34 4.09 14.11
CA LYS A 34 1.77 4.49 15.41
C LYS A 34 0.25 4.31 15.51
N LEU A 35 -0.41 3.94 14.41
CA LEU A 35 -1.86 3.69 14.42
C LEU A 35 -2.16 2.35 15.10
N SER A 36 -3.33 2.28 15.75
CA SER A 36 -3.85 1.01 16.27
C SER A 36 -4.01 -0.02 15.15
N SER A 37 -3.96 -1.31 15.49
CA SER A 37 -4.15 -2.38 14.50
C SER A 37 -5.44 -2.19 13.71
N ASN A 38 -6.55 -1.94 14.40
CA ASN A 38 -7.86 -1.72 13.75
C ASN A 38 -7.83 -0.55 12.76
N SER A 39 -7.15 0.55 13.07
CA SER A 39 -7.01 1.68 12.15
C SER A 39 -6.15 1.33 10.93
N ARG A 40 -5.07 0.54 11.13
CA ARG A 40 -4.23 0.06 10.03
C ARG A 40 -5.02 -0.85 9.08
N GLU A 41 -5.82 -1.78 9.63
CA GLU A 41 -6.68 -2.67 8.84
C GLU A 41 -7.70 -1.90 7.99
N ILE A 42 -8.45 -0.97 8.60
CA ILE A 42 -9.44 -0.17 7.86
C ILE A 42 -8.75 0.67 6.77
N LYS A 43 -7.53 1.17 7.03
CA LYS A 43 -6.76 1.89 6.01
C LYS A 43 -6.25 0.97 4.90
N ALA A 44 -5.90 -0.28 5.19
CA ALA A 44 -5.55 -1.26 4.16
C ALA A 44 -6.73 -1.49 3.21
N ILE A 45 -7.96 -1.57 3.74
CA ILE A 45 -9.19 -1.63 2.93
C ILE A 45 -9.31 -0.43 1.99
N ILE A 46 -9.19 0.79 2.52
CA ILE A 46 -9.29 2.03 1.70
C ILE A 46 -8.21 2.04 0.61
N LYS A 47 -6.97 1.65 0.95
CA LYS A 47 -5.87 1.62 0.01
C LYS A 47 -6.09 0.56 -1.08
N GLY A 48 -6.53 -0.65 -0.72
CA GLY A 48 -6.88 -1.70 -1.67
C GLY A 48 -7.97 -1.25 -2.66
N GLN A 49 -9.07 -0.69 -2.17
CA GLN A 49 -10.14 -0.14 -3.02
C GLN A 49 -9.63 0.91 -4.02
N ARG A 50 -8.77 1.82 -3.56
CA ARG A 50 -8.19 2.87 -4.42
C ARG A 50 -7.23 2.31 -5.46
N SER A 51 -6.38 1.37 -5.07
CA SER A 51 -5.44 0.72 -5.99
C SER A 51 -6.15 -0.02 -7.12
N PHE A 52 -7.30 -0.63 -6.82
CA PHE A 52 -8.08 -1.36 -7.80
C PHE A 52 -9.14 -0.52 -8.51
N ALA A 53 -9.24 0.78 -8.25
CA ALA A 53 -10.28 1.65 -8.81
C ALA A 53 -10.43 1.53 -10.33
N LYS A 54 -9.30 1.55 -11.06
CA LYS A 54 -9.28 1.43 -12.53
C LYS A 54 -9.70 0.01 -12.96
N THR A 55 -9.17 -1.01 -12.32
CA THR A 55 -9.49 -2.42 -12.60
C THR A 55 -10.97 -2.72 -12.38
N LEU A 56 -11.53 -2.28 -11.25
CA LEU A 56 -12.93 -2.48 -10.90
C LEU A 56 -13.88 -1.80 -11.91
N LYS A 57 -13.53 -0.58 -12.35
CA LYS A 57 -14.28 0.14 -13.39
C LYS A 57 -14.21 -0.56 -14.75
N ASN A 58 -13.02 -0.98 -15.16
CA ASN A 58 -12.82 -1.69 -16.44
C ASN A 58 -13.59 -3.00 -16.49
N LEU A 59 -13.62 -3.74 -15.37
CA LEU A 59 -14.37 -4.99 -15.23
C LEU A 59 -15.87 -4.78 -14.98
N ARG A 60 -16.35 -3.52 -14.88
CA ARG A 60 -17.75 -3.15 -14.61
C ARG A 60 -18.33 -3.87 -13.38
N VAL A 61 -17.51 -3.98 -12.33
CA VAL A 61 -17.90 -4.67 -11.08
C VAL A 61 -19.01 -3.88 -10.40
N GLN A 62 -20.12 -4.55 -10.07
CA GLN A 62 -21.23 -3.95 -9.32
C GLN A 62 -21.11 -4.18 -7.80
N SER A 63 -20.50 -5.29 -7.40
CA SER A 63 -20.33 -5.66 -5.99
C SER A 63 -18.92 -6.19 -5.70
N LEU A 64 -18.35 -5.80 -4.57
CA LEU A 64 -17.03 -6.18 -4.12
C LEU A 64 -17.09 -6.85 -2.75
N ALA A 65 -16.73 -8.13 -2.70
CA ALA A 65 -16.49 -8.83 -1.44
C ALA A 65 -15.11 -8.46 -0.88
N ILE A 66 -15.11 -7.87 0.31
CA ILE A 66 -13.93 -7.47 1.10
C ILE A 66 -13.78 -8.45 2.25
N ARG A 67 -12.63 -9.12 2.34
CA ARG A 67 -12.32 -10.09 3.39
C ARG A 67 -11.15 -9.58 4.24
N ASN A 68 -11.26 -9.66 5.56
CA ASN A 68 -10.23 -9.22 6.50
C ASN A 68 -10.29 -10.12 7.76
N ASP A 69 -9.16 -10.39 8.39
CA ASP A 69 -9.06 -11.28 9.55
C ASP A 69 -9.23 -10.57 10.89
N ASN A 70 -9.19 -9.24 10.91
CA ASN A 70 -9.55 -8.46 12.07
C ASN A 70 -11.07 -8.34 12.18
N SER A 71 -11.66 -9.26 12.95
CA SER A 71 -13.09 -9.29 13.25
C SER A 71 -13.62 -7.98 13.86
N THR A 72 -12.78 -7.22 14.59
CA THR A 72 -13.17 -5.92 15.13
C THR A 72 -13.33 -4.88 14.03
N ALA A 73 -12.37 -4.80 13.09
CA ALA A 73 -12.45 -3.91 11.93
C ALA A 73 -13.69 -4.24 11.06
N VAL A 74 -13.91 -5.53 10.79
CA VAL A 74 -15.10 -6.02 10.06
C VAL A 74 -16.39 -5.62 10.78
N CYS A 75 -16.47 -5.86 12.09
CA CYS A 75 -17.65 -5.54 12.91
C CYS A 75 -17.93 -4.03 12.93
N SER A 76 -16.88 -3.21 13.10
CA SER A 76 -17.00 -1.75 13.12
C SER A 76 -17.51 -1.18 11.79
N ILE A 77 -17.01 -1.67 10.66
CA ILE A 77 -17.49 -1.25 9.34
C ILE A 77 -18.94 -1.71 9.15
N ARG A 78 -19.22 -3.00 9.39
CA ARG A 78 -20.55 -3.59 9.19
C ARG A 78 -21.64 -2.91 10.02
N LYS A 79 -21.36 -2.57 11.27
CA LYS A 79 -22.33 -1.94 12.19
C LYS A 79 -22.40 -0.42 12.07
N TRP A 80 -21.54 0.20 11.25
CA TRP A 80 -21.45 1.66 11.15
C TRP A 80 -21.18 2.34 12.50
N ARG A 81 -20.52 1.61 13.41
CA ARG A 81 -20.33 2.06 14.79
C ARG A 81 -18.94 1.69 15.26
N ALA A 82 -18.19 2.71 15.64
CA ALA A 82 -16.87 2.57 16.21
C ALA A 82 -16.57 3.73 17.15
N SER A 83 -15.40 3.69 17.79
CA SER A 83 -14.87 4.84 18.53
C SER A 83 -14.74 6.07 17.61
N ILE A 84 -14.76 7.26 18.21
CA ILE A 84 -14.54 8.54 17.53
C ILE A 84 -13.24 8.50 16.69
N SER A 85 -12.23 7.78 17.16
CA SER A 85 -10.94 7.60 16.49
C SER A 85 -10.98 6.77 15.20
N LEU A 86 -12.03 5.98 14.96
CA LEU A 86 -12.17 5.11 13.79
C LEU A 86 -13.30 5.52 12.85
N ILE A 87 -14.25 6.34 13.31
CA ILE A 87 -15.42 6.73 12.51
C ILE A 87 -15.02 7.50 11.26
N LYS A 88 -13.94 8.29 11.34
CA LYS A 88 -13.39 9.03 10.20
C LYS A 88 -12.89 8.07 9.11
N GLU A 89 -12.15 7.04 9.48
CA GLU A 89 -11.68 5.99 8.56
C GLU A 89 -12.85 5.19 7.97
N ILE A 90 -13.85 4.83 8.78
CA ILE A 90 -15.03 4.09 8.30
C ILE A 90 -15.79 4.92 7.26
N ASN A 91 -15.99 6.22 7.51
CA ASN A 91 -16.62 7.12 6.54
C ASN A 91 -15.84 7.18 5.22
N GLN A 92 -14.50 7.10 5.26
CA GLN A 92 -13.68 7.07 4.05
C GLN A 92 -13.83 5.78 3.24
N VAL A 93 -14.10 4.62 3.88
CA VAL A 93 -14.42 3.38 3.16
C VAL A 93 -15.68 3.58 2.34
N TYR A 94 -16.72 4.15 2.93
CA TYR A 94 -17.99 4.41 2.24
C TYR A 94 -17.86 5.46 1.13
N GLN A 95 -17.19 6.58 1.39
CA GLN A 95 -16.92 7.57 0.34
C GLN A 95 -16.12 7.01 -0.84
N THR A 96 -15.17 6.11 -0.57
CA THR A 96 -14.39 5.46 -1.63
C THR A 96 -15.28 4.51 -2.44
N THR A 97 -16.15 3.79 -1.75
CA THR A 97 -17.12 2.85 -2.34
C THR A 97 -18.15 3.57 -3.23
N GLU A 98 -18.72 4.66 -2.73
CA GLU A 98 -19.67 5.52 -3.46
C GLU A 98 -19.04 6.11 -4.73
N LYS A 99 -17.81 6.64 -4.63
CA LYS A 99 -17.04 7.14 -5.79
C LYS A 99 -16.74 6.08 -6.85
N LEU A 100 -16.69 4.82 -6.45
CA LEU A 100 -16.51 3.70 -7.37
C LEU A 100 -17.84 3.22 -7.97
N GLY A 101 -18.98 3.59 -7.38
CA GLY A 101 -20.29 3.13 -7.82
C GLY A 101 -20.51 1.63 -7.57
N ILE A 102 -19.87 1.06 -6.54
CA ILE A 102 -19.94 -0.37 -6.22
C ILE A 102 -20.62 -0.59 -4.87
N GLN A 103 -21.27 -1.73 -4.69
CA GLN A 103 -21.68 -2.20 -3.37
C GLN A 103 -20.54 -3.00 -2.71
N ILE A 104 -20.38 -2.88 -1.40
CA ILE A 104 -19.38 -3.68 -0.66
C ILE A 104 -20.05 -4.68 0.26
N GLN A 105 -19.49 -5.88 0.32
CA GLN A 105 -19.80 -6.88 1.34
C GLN A 105 -18.54 -7.14 2.14
N ILE A 106 -18.55 -6.81 3.44
CA ILE A 106 -17.39 -7.04 4.30
C ILE A 106 -17.58 -8.28 5.17
N ASN A 107 -16.64 -9.21 5.08
CA ASN A 107 -16.68 -10.51 5.75
C ASN A 107 -15.39 -10.77 6.51
N HIS A 108 -15.53 -11.43 7.66
CA HIS A 108 -14.39 -11.94 8.40
C HIS A 108 -13.82 -13.18 7.69
N LEU A 109 -12.49 -13.25 7.59
CA LEU A 109 -11.75 -14.39 7.04
C LEU A 109 -10.71 -14.83 8.07
N PRO A 110 -10.70 -16.09 8.53
CA PRO A 110 -9.69 -16.55 9.48
C PRO A 110 -8.27 -16.26 8.98
N SER A 111 -7.34 -15.86 9.87
CA SER A 111 -5.98 -15.47 9.49
C SER A 111 -5.24 -16.55 8.68
N VAL A 112 -5.48 -17.84 8.97
CA VAL A 112 -4.93 -18.99 8.20
C VAL A 112 -5.34 -18.98 6.72
N LYS A 113 -6.45 -18.31 6.37
CA LYS A 113 -6.91 -18.15 4.99
C LYS A 113 -6.51 -16.80 4.39
N ASN A 114 -5.90 -15.91 5.17
CA ASN A 114 -5.48 -14.56 4.75
C ASN A 114 -3.96 -14.47 4.45
N GLU A 115 -3.28 -15.61 4.28
CA GLU A 115 -1.83 -15.72 4.16
C GLU A 115 -1.22 -14.83 3.08
N ILE A 116 -1.87 -14.72 1.91
CA ILE A 116 -1.37 -13.88 0.81
C ILE A 116 -1.36 -12.40 1.23
N ALA A 117 -2.44 -11.91 1.83
CA ALA A 117 -2.51 -10.52 2.26
C ALA A 117 -1.53 -10.24 3.40
N ASP A 118 -1.40 -11.14 4.37
CA ASP A 118 -0.44 -11.04 5.48
C ASP A 118 1.01 -11.05 4.99
N THR A 119 1.33 -11.95 4.05
CA THR A 119 2.67 -11.99 3.43
C THR A 119 2.97 -10.67 2.72
N LEU A 120 2.02 -10.14 1.93
CA LEU A 120 2.17 -8.86 1.24
C LEU A 120 2.31 -7.67 2.22
N SER A 121 1.62 -7.69 3.35
CA SER A 121 1.71 -6.62 4.36
C SER A 121 3.08 -6.62 5.08
N ARG A 122 3.71 -7.79 5.18
CA ARG A 122 5.01 -8.00 5.82
C ARG A 122 6.21 -7.91 4.86
N LEU A 123 5.97 -8.00 3.55
CA LEU A 123 7.01 -8.09 2.52
C LEU A 123 8.00 -6.90 2.55
N SER A 124 7.57 -5.72 2.99
CA SER A 124 8.43 -4.53 2.98
C SER A 124 9.64 -4.56 3.90
N ARG A 125 9.73 -5.52 4.84
CA ARG A 125 10.94 -5.67 5.66
C ARG A 125 12.21 -5.86 4.80
N ALA A 126 12.09 -6.38 3.58
CA ALA A 126 13.20 -6.52 2.64
C ALA A 126 13.25 -5.32 1.67
N GLY A 127 13.98 -4.25 2.03
CA GLY A 127 14.25 -3.12 1.11
C GLY A 127 14.05 -1.72 1.70
N ASP A 128 13.45 -1.59 2.88
CA ASP A 128 13.18 -0.29 3.52
C ASP A 128 14.41 0.34 4.22
N TYR A 129 15.60 -0.24 4.03
CA TYR A 129 16.84 0.31 4.59
C TYR A 129 17.18 1.63 3.89
N LYS A 130 17.37 2.69 4.70
CA LYS A 130 17.80 4.00 4.23
C LYS A 130 19.07 4.39 4.97
N LEU A 131 20.07 4.86 4.23
CA LEU A 131 21.24 5.50 4.83
C LEU A 131 20.81 6.77 5.57
N LYS A 132 21.43 7.10 6.71
CA LYS A 132 21.19 8.41 7.33
C LYS A 132 21.56 9.50 6.34
N GLU A 133 20.67 10.47 6.14
CA GLU A 133 20.85 11.51 5.12
C GLU A 133 22.17 12.28 5.27
N LYS A 134 22.62 12.51 6.52
CA LYS A 134 23.93 13.10 6.80
C LYS A 134 25.09 12.27 6.25
N ILE A 135 25.04 10.95 6.42
CA ILE A 135 26.06 10.03 5.93
C ILE A 135 26.02 10.01 4.40
N PHE A 136 24.83 9.90 3.81
CA PHE A 136 24.66 9.95 2.36
C PHE A 136 25.28 11.21 1.76
N ARG A 137 24.87 12.40 2.23
CA ARG A 137 25.40 13.69 1.75
C ARG A 137 26.92 13.78 1.93
N GLN A 138 27.46 13.32 3.05
CA GLN A 138 28.91 13.33 3.30
C GLN A 138 29.66 12.42 2.34
N THR A 139 29.15 11.22 2.06
CA THR A 139 29.72 10.30 1.08
C THR A 139 29.69 10.88 -0.33
N CYS A 140 28.57 11.50 -0.74
CA CYS A 140 28.47 12.16 -2.05
C CYS A 140 29.52 13.26 -2.22
N LEU A 141 29.72 14.09 -1.19
CA LEU A 141 30.75 15.13 -1.19
C LEU A 141 32.17 14.54 -1.26
N GLN A 142 32.46 13.51 -0.46
CA GLN A 142 33.77 12.86 -0.44
C GLN A 142 34.12 12.17 -1.76
N MET A 143 33.12 11.62 -2.44
CA MET A 143 33.29 10.94 -3.73
C MET A 143 33.09 11.86 -4.94
N ASN A 144 32.84 13.16 -4.72
CA ASN A 144 32.54 14.14 -5.76
C ASN A 144 31.37 13.70 -6.69
N LEU A 145 30.34 13.07 -6.11
CA LEU A 145 29.16 12.59 -6.82
C LEU A 145 28.02 13.60 -6.71
N ASN A 146 27.37 13.91 -7.83
CA ASN A 146 26.16 14.73 -7.88
C ASN A 146 24.95 13.89 -8.32
N GLN A 147 24.51 12.97 -7.46
CA GLN A 147 23.38 12.12 -7.80
C GLN A 147 22.07 12.92 -7.90
N THR A 148 21.40 12.81 -9.04
CA THR A 148 20.13 13.48 -9.32
C THR A 148 18.91 12.58 -9.14
N ILE A 149 19.11 11.26 -9.10
CA ILE A 149 18.06 10.23 -9.00
C ILE A 149 18.47 9.17 -7.97
N ASP A 150 17.53 8.78 -7.13
CA ASP A 150 17.67 7.67 -6.19
C ASP A 150 17.00 6.40 -6.74
N LEU A 151 17.78 5.33 -6.91
CA LEU A 151 17.32 4.09 -7.52
C LEU A 151 16.99 3.04 -6.46
N PHE A 152 16.04 2.17 -6.78
CA PHE A 152 15.58 1.11 -5.87
C PHE A 152 15.03 1.63 -4.54
N SER A 153 14.52 2.86 -4.54
CA SER A 153 13.90 3.46 -3.36
C SER A 153 12.41 3.71 -3.58
N GLN A 154 11.70 3.85 -2.48
CA GLN A 154 10.29 4.15 -2.40
C GLN A 154 10.09 5.56 -1.83
N ARG A 155 8.84 6.04 -1.91
CA ARG A 155 8.43 7.37 -1.42
C ARG A 155 8.85 7.72 0.02
N PHE A 156 9.08 6.72 0.87
CA PHE A 156 9.39 6.96 2.29
C PHE A 156 10.86 6.76 2.65
N ASN A 157 11.62 6.01 1.84
CA ASN A 157 13.05 5.80 2.03
C ASN A 157 13.91 6.54 0.99
N ASN A 158 13.32 7.28 0.04
CA ASN A 158 14.09 8.02 -0.94
C ASN A 158 15.01 9.08 -0.30
N LEU A 159 16.26 9.14 -0.78
CA LEU A 159 17.27 10.12 -0.40
C LEU A 159 17.25 11.36 -1.30
N LEU A 160 16.67 11.24 -2.50
CA LEU A 160 16.59 12.30 -3.49
C LEU A 160 15.14 12.55 -3.95
N PRO A 161 14.79 13.77 -4.40
CA PRO A 161 13.43 14.09 -4.85
C PRO A 161 12.95 13.25 -6.05
N ARG A 162 13.85 12.95 -7.00
CA ARG A 162 13.59 12.03 -8.11
C ARG A 162 14.00 10.64 -7.66
N PHE A 163 13.08 9.68 -7.74
CA PHE A 163 13.38 8.30 -7.36
C PHE A 163 12.64 7.26 -8.21
N MET A 164 13.21 6.07 -8.33
CA MET A 164 12.63 4.92 -9.01
C MET A 164 12.44 3.76 -8.05
N SER A 165 11.27 3.13 -8.12
CA SER A 165 10.89 2.00 -7.26
C SER A 165 10.89 0.68 -8.03
N THR A 166 11.12 -0.42 -7.35
CA THR A 166 10.97 -1.78 -7.93
C THR A 166 9.51 -2.13 -8.19
N VAL A 167 8.59 -1.52 -7.44
CA VAL A 167 7.14 -1.72 -7.56
C VAL A 167 6.43 -0.40 -7.81
N ARG A 168 5.31 -0.45 -8.51
CA ARG A 168 4.47 0.73 -8.75
C ARG A 168 3.91 1.27 -7.44
N GLY A 169 4.03 2.58 -7.25
CA GLY A 169 3.69 3.30 -6.04
C GLY A 169 3.12 4.68 -6.35
N HIS A 170 3.58 5.69 -5.60
CA HIS A 170 3.22 7.08 -5.83
C HIS A 170 4.44 7.98 -5.72
N GLY A 171 4.68 8.78 -6.76
CA GLY A 171 5.73 9.80 -6.79
C GLY A 171 7.06 9.32 -7.40
N GLU A 172 7.18 8.04 -7.72
CA GLU A 172 8.30 7.53 -8.49
C GLU A 172 8.25 8.07 -9.94
N ILE A 173 9.43 8.35 -10.50
CA ILE A 173 9.55 8.80 -11.91
C ILE A 173 9.40 7.64 -12.90
N ALA A 174 9.74 6.42 -12.47
CA ALA A 174 9.59 5.19 -13.21
C ALA A 174 9.62 3.99 -12.25
N ILE A 175 9.24 2.82 -12.77
CA ILE A 175 9.40 1.53 -12.11
C ILE A 175 10.49 0.72 -12.80
N ASP A 176 11.11 -0.19 -12.07
CA ASP A 176 12.10 -1.14 -12.61
C ASP A 176 13.28 -0.42 -13.29
N SER A 177 14.14 0.17 -12.45
CA SER A 177 15.32 0.94 -12.87
C SER A 177 16.27 0.14 -13.78
N LEU A 178 16.30 -1.18 -13.67
CA LEU A 178 17.14 -2.03 -14.52
C LEU A 178 16.63 -2.09 -15.98
N ASN A 179 15.33 -1.91 -16.19
CA ASN A 179 14.71 -1.91 -17.52
C ASN A 179 14.53 -0.51 -18.11
N GLN A 180 15.08 0.55 -17.49
CA GLN A 180 15.02 1.92 -18.01
C GLN A 180 16.17 2.25 -18.96
N THR A 181 15.90 3.08 -19.97
CA THR A 181 16.94 3.57 -20.90
C THR A 181 17.58 4.84 -20.36
N TRP A 182 18.84 4.73 -19.90
CA TRP A 182 19.61 5.82 -19.30
C TRP A 182 20.23 6.74 -20.36
N LYS A 183 19.42 7.62 -20.95
CA LYS A 183 19.90 8.53 -22.02
C LYS A 183 20.43 9.89 -21.55
N LYS A 184 20.20 10.29 -20.29
CA LYS A 184 20.48 11.66 -19.79
C LYS A 184 21.14 11.77 -18.42
N ASP A 185 21.33 10.67 -17.71
CA ASP A 185 21.84 10.64 -16.34
C ASP A 185 22.96 9.56 -16.23
N LEU A 186 23.96 9.64 -17.12
CA LEU A 186 25.23 8.93 -16.98
C LEU A 186 26.22 9.83 -16.21
N PRO A 187 27.19 9.25 -15.47
CA PRO A 187 28.17 10.01 -14.70
C PRO A 187 28.95 11.04 -15.53
#